data_AF-A0A366X2H8-F1
#
_entry.id   AF-A0A366X2H8-F1
#
_cell.length_a   1.000
_cell.length_b   1.000
_cell.length_c   1.000
_cell.angle_alpha   90.00
_cell.angle_beta   90.00
_cell.angle_gamma   90.00
#
_symmetry.space_group_name_H-M   'P 1'
#
loop_
_entity.id
_entity.type
_entity.pdbx_description
1 polymer ?
#
loop_
_entity_poly.entity_id
_entity_poly.type
_entity_poly.pdbx_seq_one_letter_code
_entity_poly.pdbx_strand_id
1 'polypeptide(L)'
;MSGALADFHFLRATWLLFFIPIAILWWVMRPKPNSHSQSITGIAPHLAAALTLGAENKKRVYPIDVAMIAAILVTLAAAGPTWSRAPNPLVADTAPLVIALKVTDSMEEPDLPPSRLDRAKFKVTDLINTRVGAQTALIAYAGTPHRVAPLTEDANILRPLLEGLAPTVMPKQGDAAADALALAETILSDSETPGAVLFVLDDLDPSQLAAFENTTVPVFFLTMLPNGQNIAQLNDLRTATVVPFSNDERDVSRLERQIQSAYTAALDDDDRLDWQDKGWLLAWPAALLSLLWFRRGWVIRLVLLAVFFTAPSGPAKADGWRDWFLTPDQRGQIAMSQKRYAQAAELFDDPYHKGYAQLKAGQYPEAAAVFAELGTPEAAFSEGMARIRNREYRPAIAAFETALERRPDWPEAKQNLEVSIAILEYVETTREQSDTGEEAGIGADDTVFDNEAGRGENTTIQAPTEGGQAMSADQWISTIDTDMQDFLRNRFLLENQEQQQ
;
A
#
# COMPACT_ATOMS: atom_id res chain seq x y z
N MET A 1 19.23 3.40 15.38
CA MET A 1 19.95 2.23 14.85
C MET A 1 19.79 1.00 15.77
N SER A 2 18.60 0.74 16.33
CA SER A 2 18.40 -0.35 17.31
C SER A 2 17.16 -1.23 17.07
N GLY A 3 16.34 -0.96 16.04
CA GLY A 3 15.26 -1.87 15.60
C GLY A 3 15.73 -2.90 14.58
N ALA A 4 16.38 -2.45 13.50
CA ALA A 4 16.79 -3.29 12.36
C ALA A 4 17.70 -4.50 12.70
N LEU A 5 18.39 -4.50 13.83
CA LEU A 5 19.18 -5.67 14.28
C LEU A 5 18.35 -6.69 15.06
N ALA A 6 17.24 -6.29 15.66
CA ALA A 6 16.32 -7.19 16.36
C ALA A 6 15.53 -8.04 15.36
N ASP A 7 15.18 -7.45 14.22
CA ASP A 7 14.37 -8.08 13.16
C ASP A 7 15.17 -8.92 12.16
N PHE A 8 16.50 -8.95 12.32
CA PHE A 8 17.38 -9.62 11.37
C PHE A 8 17.27 -11.15 11.47
N HIS A 9 16.86 -11.80 10.38
CA HIS A 9 16.90 -13.26 10.25
C HIS A 9 17.01 -13.69 8.79
N PHE A 10 17.08 -15.00 8.55
CA PHE A 10 17.15 -15.59 7.21
C PHE A 10 15.83 -16.29 6.88
N LEU A 11 15.23 -15.95 5.73
CA LEU A 11 13.99 -16.57 5.25
C LEU A 11 14.17 -18.07 4.97
N ARG A 12 15.37 -18.46 4.52
CA ARG A 12 15.69 -19.82 4.07
C ARG A 12 16.98 -20.32 4.70
N ALA A 13 16.99 -20.44 6.03
CA ALA A 13 18.17 -20.79 6.82
C ALA A 13 18.85 -22.11 6.40
N THR A 14 18.13 -23.02 5.72
CA THR A 14 18.68 -24.28 5.18
C THR A 14 19.82 -24.07 4.20
N TRP A 15 19.87 -22.94 3.47
CA TRP A 15 20.97 -22.62 2.56
C TRP A 15 22.30 -22.41 3.28
N LEU A 16 22.30 -22.03 4.56
CA LEU A 16 23.54 -21.85 5.32
C LEU A 16 24.35 -23.15 5.48
N LEU A 17 23.71 -24.32 5.31
CA LEU A 17 24.39 -25.61 5.30
C LEU A 17 25.44 -25.71 4.17
N PHE A 18 25.31 -24.93 3.09
CA PHE A 18 26.31 -24.88 2.01
C PHE A 18 27.66 -24.31 2.45
N PHE A 19 27.76 -23.66 3.62
CA PHE A 19 29.07 -23.28 4.17
C PHE A 19 29.97 -24.48 4.46
N ILE A 20 29.42 -25.65 4.79
CA ILE A 20 30.19 -26.87 5.06
C ILE A 20 30.91 -27.35 3.80
N PRO A 21 30.23 -27.64 2.67
CA PRO A 21 30.92 -28.05 1.44
C PRO A 21 31.84 -26.94 0.90
N ILE A 22 31.49 -25.65 1.08
CA ILE A 22 32.36 -24.52 0.75
C ILE A 22 33.68 -24.60 1.54
N ALA A 23 33.62 -24.77 2.87
CA ALA A 23 34.80 -24.86 3.71
C ALA A 23 35.67 -26.08 3.37
N ILE A 24 35.05 -27.23 3.10
CA ILE A 24 35.76 -28.45 2.67
C ILE A 24 36.47 -28.22 1.33
N LEU A 25 35.77 -27.64 0.35
CA LEU A 25 36.32 -27.35 -0.97
C LEU A 25 37.49 -26.36 -0.87
N TRP A 26 37.34 -25.31 -0.06
CA TRP A 26 38.41 -24.36 0.22
C TRP A 26 39.64 -25.07 0.79
N TRP A 27 39.46 -25.93 1.79
CA TRP A 27 40.56 -26.63 2.44
C TRP A 27 41.27 -27.62 1.49
N VAL A 28 40.53 -28.35 0.67
CA VAL A 28 41.09 -29.33 -0.28
C VAL A 28 41.80 -28.66 -1.45
N MET A 29 41.22 -27.58 -1.99
CA MET A 29 41.72 -26.94 -3.22
C MET A 29 42.75 -25.83 -2.95
N ARG A 30 42.84 -25.31 -1.73
CA ARG A 30 43.82 -24.28 -1.39
C ARG A 30 45.23 -24.83 -1.56
N PRO A 31 46.08 -24.20 -2.39
CA PRO A 31 47.46 -24.62 -2.54
C PRO A 31 48.13 -24.67 -1.17
N LYS A 32 48.56 -25.86 -0.75
CA LYS A 32 49.34 -25.97 0.48
C LYS A 32 50.64 -25.21 0.25
N PRO A 33 51.10 -24.40 1.23
CA PRO A 33 52.39 -23.75 1.10
C PRO A 33 53.42 -24.83 0.82
N ASN A 34 54.08 -24.73 -0.33
CA ASN A 34 55.08 -25.71 -0.71
C ASN A 34 56.25 -25.55 0.27
N SER A 35 56.23 -26.33 1.36
CA SER A 35 57.41 -26.53 2.22
C SER A 35 58.45 -27.41 1.52
N HIS A 36 58.48 -27.39 0.18
CA HIS A 36 59.60 -27.84 -0.61
C HIS A 36 60.64 -26.72 -0.66
N SER A 37 61.21 -26.39 0.51
CA SER A 37 62.65 -26.38 0.51
C SER A 37 63.05 -27.85 0.37
N GLN A 38 63.07 -28.36 -0.86
CA GLN A 38 64.03 -29.41 -1.14
C GLN A 38 65.37 -28.78 -0.78
N SER A 39 65.85 -29.03 0.44
CA SER A 39 67.23 -28.75 0.77
C SER A 39 68.01 -29.45 -0.32
N ILE A 40 68.68 -28.67 -1.16
CA ILE A 40 69.56 -29.23 -2.18
C ILE A 40 70.64 -29.94 -1.36
N THR A 41 70.49 -31.25 -1.18
CA THR A 41 71.41 -32.05 -0.38
C THR A 41 72.76 -32.00 -1.07
N GLY A 42 73.74 -31.35 -0.43
CA GLY A 42 75.09 -31.13 -0.96
C GLY A 42 75.55 -29.68 -1.03
N ILE A 43 74.71 -28.68 -0.71
CA ILE A 43 75.10 -27.25 -0.72
C ILE A 43 75.13 -26.70 0.72
N ALA A 44 76.15 -25.89 1.03
CA ALA A 44 76.29 -25.25 2.34
C ALA A 44 75.12 -24.28 2.63
N PRO A 45 74.61 -24.20 3.88
CA PRO A 45 73.38 -23.47 4.22
C PRO A 45 73.37 -21.99 3.78
N HIS A 46 74.53 -21.32 3.82
CA HIS A 46 74.67 -19.92 3.44
C HIS A 46 74.56 -19.69 1.91
N LEU A 47 74.92 -20.69 1.10
CA LEU A 47 74.81 -20.65 -0.37
C LEU A 47 73.38 -20.98 -0.82
N ALA A 48 72.71 -21.91 -0.14
CA ALA A 48 71.29 -22.21 -0.39
C ALA A 48 70.40 -20.98 -0.14
N ALA A 49 70.67 -20.22 0.92
CA ALA A 49 69.93 -18.99 1.24
C ALA A 49 70.13 -17.88 0.19
N ALA A 50 71.32 -17.77 -0.42
CA ALA A 50 71.63 -16.78 -1.45
C ALA A 50 71.02 -17.12 -2.83
N LEU A 51 70.80 -18.42 -3.11
CA LEU A 51 70.18 -18.90 -4.35
C LEU A 51 68.64 -18.87 -4.31
N THR A 52 68.03 -18.85 -3.12
CA THR A 52 66.58 -18.64 -2.94
C THR A 52 66.21 -17.15 -2.95
N LEU A 53 66.55 -16.44 -4.02
CA LEU A 53 66.02 -15.09 -4.25
C LEU A 53 64.53 -15.19 -4.63
N GLY A 54 63.66 -14.97 -3.64
CA GLY A 54 62.21 -14.91 -3.87
C GLY A 54 61.35 -15.50 -2.76
N ALA A 55 61.92 -15.98 -1.65
CA ALA A 55 61.16 -16.44 -0.48
C ALA A 55 60.60 -15.26 0.37
N GLU A 56 60.13 -14.19 -0.27
CA GLU A 56 59.19 -13.30 0.41
C GLU A 56 57.84 -13.98 0.42
N ASN A 57 57.49 -14.56 1.57
CA ASN A 57 56.17 -15.09 1.91
C ASN A 57 55.13 -13.95 1.99
N LYS A 58 54.95 -13.20 0.89
CA LYS A 58 53.83 -12.27 0.76
C LYS A 58 52.56 -13.13 0.72
N LYS A 59 51.64 -12.88 1.65
CA LYS A 59 50.31 -13.49 1.71
C LYS A 59 49.61 -13.28 0.35
N ARG A 60 49.80 -14.22 -0.58
CA ARG A 60 49.19 -14.17 -1.91
C ARG A 60 47.74 -14.64 -1.76
N VAL A 61 46.81 -13.77 -2.11
CA VAL A 61 45.41 -14.14 -2.29
C VAL A 61 45.36 -15.05 -3.51
N TYR A 62 44.93 -16.30 -3.33
CA TYR A 62 44.77 -17.23 -4.43
C TYR A 62 43.41 -17.02 -5.10
N PRO A 63 43.26 -17.36 -6.40
CA PRO A 63 41.96 -17.29 -7.08
C PRO A 63 40.85 -18.07 -6.35
N ILE A 64 41.22 -19.19 -5.70
CA ILE A 64 40.29 -19.97 -4.88
C ILE A 64 39.78 -19.18 -3.68
N ASP A 65 40.61 -18.37 -3.01
CA ASP A 65 40.17 -17.58 -1.86
C ASP A 65 39.05 -16.60 -2.27
N VAL A 66 39.20 -15.97 -3.44
CA VAL A 66 38.19 -15.07 -4.01
C VAL A 66 36.93 -15.83 -4.45
N ALA A 67 37.08 -16.99 -5.07
CA ALA A 67 35.95 -17.83 -5.47
C ALA A 67 35.12 -18.31 -4.27
N MET A 68 35.76 -18.67 -3.16
CA MET A 68 35.04 -19.08 -1.96
C MET A 68 34.33 -17.90 -1.28
N ILE A 69 34.93 -16.71 -1.27
CA ILE A 69 34.26 -15.50 -0.78
C ILE A 69 33.02 -15.20 -1.63
N ALA A 70 33.12 -15.29 -2.96
CA ALA A 70 31.97 -15.13 -3.84
C ALA A 70 30.89 -16.19 -3.57
N ALA A 71 31.28 -17.46 -3.38
CA ALA A 71 30.35 -18.55 -3.04
C ALA A 71 29.65 -18.33 -1.68
N ILE A 72 30.37 -17.81 -0.67
CA ILE A 72 29.79 -17.44 0.63
C ILE A 72 28.75 -16.33 0.44
N LEU A 73 29.06 -15.29 -0.34
CA LEU A 73 28.13 -14.20 -0.62
C LEU A 73 26.87 -14.68 -1.36
N VAL A 74 27.01 -15.57 -2.34
CA VAL A 74 25.87 -16.18 -3.05
C VAL A 74 25.04 -17.07 -2.11
N THR A 75 25.69 -17.82 -1.23
CA THR A 75 25.00 -18.66 -0.24
C THR A 75 24.20 -17.80 0.75
N LEU A 76 24.79 -16.71 1.22
CA LEU A 76 24.09 -15.74 2.06
C LEU A 76 22.95 -15.07 1.29
N ALA A 77 23.15 -14.70 0.03
CA ALA A 77 22.08 -14.16 -0.82
C ALA A 77 20.91 -15.14 -0.95
N ALA A 78 21.19 -16.43 -1.20
CA ALA A 78 20.19 -17.48 -1.33
C ALA A 78 19.48 -17.83 -0.01
N ALA A 79 20.15 -17.65 1.13
CA ALA A 79 19.54 -17.80 2.45
C ALA A 79 18.51 -16.69 2.75
N GLY A 80 18.52 -15.59 1.99
CA GLY A 80 17.55 -14.51 2.05
C GLY A 80 17.62 -13.75 3.38
N PRO A 81 18.68 -12.97 3.64
CA PRO A 81 18.73 -12.08 4.80
C PRO A 81 17.60 -11.05 4.68
N THR A 82 16.90 -10.84 5.79
CA THR A 82 15.82 -9.86 5.88
C THR A 82 15.95 -9.07 7.19
N TRP A 83 15.51 -7.82 7.16
CA TRP A 83 15.48 -6.89 8.32
C TRP A 83 14.39 -5.82 8.16
N SER A 84 13.47 -6.02 7.22
CA SER A 84 12.34 -5.12 6.98
C SER A 84 11.17 -5.93 6.43
N ARG A 85 9.95 -5.63 6.86
CA ARG A 85 8.75 -6.26 6.31
C ARG A 85 8.45 -5.63 4.95
N ALA A 86 7.95 -6.42 4.01
CA ALA A 86 7.43 -5.90 2.77
C ALA A 86 6.05 -5.31 3.12
N PRO A 87 5.85 -3.98 3.04
CA PRO A 87 4.50 -3.46 3.09
C PRO A 87 3.75 -4.11 1.93
N ASN A 88 2.61 -4.72 2.24
CA ASN A 88 1.78 -5.33 1.22
C ASN A 88 1.55 -4.26 0.13
N PRO A 89 1.98 -4.47 -1.14
CA PRO A 89 1.91 -3.47 -2.21
C PRO A 89 0.50 -2.92 -2.46
N LEU A 90 -0.47 -3.58 -1.87
CA LEU A 90 -1.89 -3.39 -2.04
C LEU A 90 -2.51 -2.50 -0.96
N VAL A 91 -1.79 -2.34 0.16
CA VAL A 91 -2.17 -1.51 1.32
C VAL A 91 -1.23 -0.30 1.45
N ALA A 92 0.00 -0.41 0.96
CA ALA A 92 0.98 0.68 0.95
C ALA A 92 0.39 1.96 0.33
N ASP A 93 -0.33 1.88 -0.79
CA ASP A 93 -0.93 3.04 -1.46
C ASP A 93 -2.32 3.44 -0.92
N THR A 94 -2.82 2.77 0.12
CA THR A 94 -4.19 2.98 0.65
C THR A 94 -4.24 3.58 2.05
N ALA A 95 -3.10 4.03 2.60
CA ALA A 95 -3.01 4.58 3.96
C ALA A 95 -4.11 5.63 4.24
N PRO A 96 -4.96 5.40 5.26
CA PRO A 96 -6.00 6.35 5.63
C PRO A 96 -5.44 7.72 5.95
N LEU A 97 -6.05 8.76 5.40
CA LEU A 97 -5.66 10.15 5.65
C LEU A 97 -6.88 10.94 6.12
N VAL A 98 -6.78 11.57 7.29
CA VAL A 98 -7.75 12.57 7.72
C VAL A 98 -7.21 13.96 7.39
N ILE A 99 -7.94 14.70 6.57
CA ILE A 99 -7.58 16.07 6.20
C ILE A 99 -8.41 17.02 7.07
N ALA A 100 -7.75 17.76 7.96
CA ALA A 100 -8.31 18.84 8.75
C ALA A 100 -8.03 20.18 8.05
N LEU A 101 -9.04 20.73 7.38
CA LEU A 101 -8.96 22.02 6.69
C LEU A 101 -9.45 23.13 7.62
N LYS A 102 -8.61 24.16 7.82
CA LYS A 102 -9.01 25.37 8.53
C LYS A 102 -9.93 26.22 7.65
N VAL A 103 -11.09 26.61 8.17
CA VAL A 103 -12.12 27.35 7.44
C VAL A 103 -12.50 28.61 8.24
N THR A 104 -11.60 29.59 8.25
CA THR A 104 -11.71 30.87 8.98
C THR A 104 -11.64 32.06 8.03
N ASP A 105 -12.03 33.25 8.48
CA ASP A 105 -11.95 34.48 7.68
C ASP A 105 -10.50 34.82 7.23
N SER A 106 -9.48 34.41 8.00
CA SER A 106 -8.07 34.57 7.63
C SER A 106 -7.67 33.74 6.39
N MET A 107 -8.34 32.61 6.17
CA MET A 107 -8.14 31.79 4.99
C MET A 107 -8.78 32.41 3.73
N GLU A 108 -9.63 33.44 3.85
CA GLU A 108 -10.16 34.20 2.70
C GLU A 108 -9.20 35.29 2.20
N GLU A 109 -8.02 35.45 2.82
CA GLU A 109 -7.03 36.43 2.36
C GLU A 109 -6.57 36.12 0.91
N PRO A 110 -6.50 37.14 0.02
CA PRO A 110 -6.18 36.96 -1.40
C PRO A 110 -4.67 37.02 -1.70
N ASP A 111 -3.81 36.84 -0.70
CA ASP A 111 -2.35 36.85 -0.87
C ASP A 111 -1.82 35.63 -1.63
N LEU A 112 -2.59 34.54 -1.60
CA LEU A 112 -2.51 33.40 -2.50
C LEU A 112 -3.74 33.42 -3.43
N PRO A 113 -3.63 33.89 -4.69
CA PRO A 113 -4.78 33.97 -5.58
C PRO A 113 -5.44 32.60 -5.82
N PRO A 114 -6.77 32.48 -5.84
CA PRO A 114 -7.76 33.53 -5.60
C PRO A 114 -7.92 33.89 -4.10
N SER A 115 -7.97 32.91 -3.20
CA SER A 115 -7.81 33.05 -1.74
C SER A 115 -7.00 31.88 -1.17
N ARG A 116 -6.47 31.99 0.06
CA ARG A 116 -5.78 30.87 0.72
C ARG A 116 -6.67 29.63 0.82
N LEU A 117 -7.96 29.79 1.11
CA LEU A 117 -8.94 28.72 1.22
C LEU A 117 -9.18 28.05 -0.13
N ASP A 118 -9.40 28.83 -1.18
CA ASP A 118 -9.57 28.26 -2.52
C ASP A 118 -8.31 27.54 -3.00
N ARG A 119 -7.14 28.12 -2.71
CA ARG A 119 -5.86 27.48 -3.01
C ARG A 119 -5.68 26.18 -2.21
N ALA A 120 -6.13 26.15 -0.96
CA ALA A 120 -6.13 24.97 -0.10
C ALA A 120 -7.05 23.89 -0.67
N LYS A 121 -8.28 24.24 -1.08
CA LYS A 121 -9.22 23.32 -1.74
C LYS A 121 -8.61 22.72 -3.01
N PHE A 122 -7.93 23.51 -3.84
CA PHE A 122 -7.23 22.98 -5.01
C PHE A 122 -6.14 21.98 -4.62
N LYS A 123 -5.30 22.29 -3.62
CA LYS A 123 -4.25 21.38 -3.15
C LYS A 123 -4.80 20.09 -2.54
N VAL A 124 -5.88 20.18 -1.77
CA VAL A 124 -6.58 19.03 -1.21
C VAL A 124 -7.19 18.19 -2.33
N THR A 125 -7.75 18.81 -3.36
CA THR A 125 -8.27 18.12 -4.55
C THR A 125 -7.16 17.38 -5.31
N ASP A 126 -6.01 18.04 -5.53
CA ASP A 126 -4.83 17.42 -6.15
C ASP A 126 -4.33 16.22 -5.33
N LEU A 127 -4.32 16.34 -4.01
CA LEU A 127 -3.94 15.27 -3.10
C LEU A 127 -4.92 14.08 -3.18
N ILE A 128 -6.23 14.33 -3.11
CA ILE A 128 -7.27 13.30 -3.27
C ILE A 128 -7.09 12.57 -4.60
N ASN A 129 -6.84 13.30 -5.70
CA ASN A 129 -6.65 12.71 -7.03
C ASN A 129 -5.36 11.90 -7.17
N THR A 130 -4.31 12.27 -6.45
CA THR A 130 -3.04 11.54 -6.46
C THR A 130 -3.19 10.21 -5.71
N ARG A 131 -3.99 10.22 -4.63
CA ARG A 131 -4.22 9.10 -3.71
C ARG A 131 -5.39 8.19 -4.11
N VAL A 132 -5.50 7.84 -5.40
CA VAL A 132 -6.56 6.93 -5.90
C VAL A 132 -6.51 5.59 -5.17
N GLY A 133 -7.61 5.23 -4.48
CA GLY A 133 -7.75 4.00 -3.71
C GLY A 133 -7.35 4.11 -2.25
N ALA A 134 -6.89 5.28 -1.77
CA ALA A 134 -6.68 5.52 -0.35
C ALA A 134 -7.91 6.17 0.28
N GLN A 135 -8.28 5.70 1.47
CA GLN A 135 -9.38 6.29 2.22
C GLN A 135 -8.99 7.68 2.72
N THR A 136 -9.80 8.67 2.37
CA THR A 136 -9.63 10.06 2.82
C THR A 136 -10.88 10.49 3.58
N ALA A 137 -10.69 11.01 4.79
CA ALA A 137 -11.74 11.72 5.53
C ALA A 137 -11.47 13.22 5.50
N LEU A 138 -12.54 14.01 5.58
CA LEU A 138 -12.46 15.47 5.55
C LEU A 138 -13.11 16.06 6.79
N ILE A 139 -12.34 16.86 7.52
CA ILE A 139 -12.77 17.67 8.66
C ILE A 139 -12.62 19.13 8.28
N ALA A 140 -13.64 19.93 8.58
CA ALA A 140 -13.56 21.38 8.54
C ALA A 140 -13.51 21.88 9.98
N TYR A 141 -12.61 22.82 10.28
CA TYR A 141 -12.53 23.37 11.63
C TYR A 141 -12.33 24.89 11.62
N ALA A 142 -12.91 25.52 12.63
CA ALA A 142 -12.75 26.92 12.98
C ALA A 142 -12.80 27.00 14.51
N GLY A 143 -13.80 27.64 15.11
CA GLY A 143 -14.01 27.59 16.57
C GLY A 143 -14.59 26.28 17.09
N THR A 144 -15.05 25.40 16.19
CA THR A 144 -15.44 24.01 16.43
C THR A 144 -15.03 23.13 15.23
N PRO A 145 -14.67 21.85 15.43
CA PRO A 145 -14.41 20.91 14.34
C PRO A 145 -15.67 20.15 13.93
N HIS A 146 -15.83 19.90 12.64
CA HIS A 146 -16.95 19.14 12.08
C HIS A 146 -16.50 18.14 11.01
N ARG A 147 -17.07 16.94 11.04
CA ARG A 147 -16.78 15.88 10.07
C ARG A 147 -17.59 16.12 8.79
N VAL A 148 -16.92 16.63 7.76
CA VAL A 148 -17.49 16.87 6.44
C VAL A 148 -17.77 15.55 5.73
N ALA A 149 -16.78 14.66 5.70
CA ALA A 149 -16.86 13.34 5.09
C ALA A 149 -16.18 12.28 5.97
N PRO A 150 -16.77 11.07 6.09
CA PRO A 150 -16.10 9.93 6.72
C PRO A 150 -14.96 9.42 5.83
N LEU A 151 -14.20 8.44 6.31
CA LEU A 151 -13.19 7.74 5.51
C LEU A 151 -13.87 7.12 4.27
N THR A 152 -13.49 7.61 3.08
CA THR A 152 -14.00 7.12 1.80
C THR A 152 -12.91 7.13 0.74
N GLU A 153 -12.97 6.19 -0.20
CA GLU A 153 -12.11 6.15 -1.39
C GLU A 153 -12.70 6.96 -2.55
N ASP A 154 -13.97 7.38 -2.45
CA ASP A 154 -14.68 8.04 -3.55
C ASP A 154 -14.41 9.55 -3.59
N ALA A 155 -13.50 9.94 -4.47
CA ALA A 155 -13.18 11.33 -4.75
C ALA A 155 -14.37 12.15 -5.28
N ASN A 156 -15.36 11.51 -5.91
CA ASN A 156 -16.53 12.21 -6.45
C ASN A 156 -17.47 12.72 -5.34
N ILE A 157 -17.44 12.09 -4.16
CA ILE A 157 -18.18 12.54 -2.98
C ILE A 157 -17.42 13.67 -2.27
N LEU A 158 -16.09 13.56 -2.17
CA LEU A 158 -15.27 14.53 -1.44
C LEU A 158 -15.22 15.90 -2.12
N ARG A 159 -15.15 15.96 -3.45
CA ARG A 159 -15.04 17.22 -4.22
C ARG A 159 -16.18 18.21 -3.96
N PRO A 160 -17.47 17.86 -4.15
CA PRO A 160 -18.55 18.81 -3.92
C PRO A 160 -18.62 19.25 -2.44
N LEU A 161 -18.33 18.34 -1.50
CA LEU A 161 -18.28 18.66 -0.08
C LEU A 161 -17.15 19.66 0.26
N LEU A 162 -15.97 19.49 -0.35
CA LEU A 162 -14.83 20.38 -0.20
C LEU A 162 -15.08 21.76 -0.81
N GLU A 163 -15.69 21.81 -2.00
CA GLU A 163 -16.06 23.05 -2.68
C GLU A 163 -17.03 23.88 -1.84
N GLY A 164 -17.99 23.21 -1.19
CA GLY A 164 -18.97 23.81 -0.28
C GLY A 164 -18.43 24.30 1.07
N LEU A 165 -17.13 24.22 1.36
CA LEU A 165 -16.58 24.76 2.60
C LEU A 165 -16.32 26.26 2.49
N ALA A 166 -16.93 27.05 3.37
CA ALA A 166 -16.67 28.48 3.50
C ALA A 166 -16.79 28.91 4.97
N PRO A 167 -16.15 30.01 5.41
CA PRO A 167 -16.24 30.46 6.80
C PRO A 167 -17.67 30.68 7.30
N THR A 168 -18.59 31.04 6.40
CA THR A 168 -20.04 31.22 6.67
C THR A 168 -20.77 29.94 7.05
N VAL A 169 -20.20 28.77 6.71
CA VAL A 169 -20.74 27.45 7.02
C VAL A 169 -20.44 27.05 8.47
N MET A 170 -19.36 27.60 9.05
CA MET A 170 -18.90 27.24 10.38
C MET A 170 -19.77 27.87 11.49
N PRO A 171 -20.24 27.11 12.49
CA PRO A 171 -21.08 27.64 13.57
C PRO A 171 -20.40 28.68 14.47
N LYS A 172 -19.09 28.52 14.68
CA LYS A 172 -18.31 29.32 15.63
C LYS A 172 -16.96 29.67 15.00
N GLN A 173 -16.58 30.94 15.11
CA GLN A 173 -15.25 31.42 14.71
C GLN A 173 -14.21 31.11 15.80
N GLY A 174 -12.97 30.84 15.41
CA GLY A 174 -11.87 30.52 16.32
C GLY A 174 -10.86 29.54 15.71
N ASP A 175 -10.02 28.95 16.56
CA ASP A 175 -8.98 27.99 16.17
C ASP A 175 -8.98 26.78 17.11
N ALA A 176 -9.87 25.82 16.84
CA ALA A 176 -10.06 24.60 17.60
C ALA A 176 -9.25 23.43 17.00
N ALA A 177 -7.96 23.68 16.74
CA ALA A 177 -7.07 22.70 16.12
C ALA A 177 -6.85 21.45 16.99
N ALA A 178 -6.82 21.59 18.32
CA ALA A 178 -6.71 20.46 19.24
C ALA A 178 -7.96 19.56 19.20
N ASP A 179 -9.15 20.17 19.16
CA ASP A 179 -10.41 19.42 19.05
C ASP A 179 -10.52 18.74 17.69
N ALA A 180 -10.04 19.39 16.62
CA ALA A 180 -9.96 18.80 15.28
C ALA A 180 -9.01 17.59 15.25
N LEU A 181 -7.89 17.64 15.97
CA LEU A 181 -6.98 16.50 16.13
C LEU A 181 -7.67 15.35 16.86
N ALA A 182 -8.36 15.61 17.96
CA ALA A 182 -9.10 14.58 18.71
C ALA A 182 -10.20 13.92 17.85
N LEU A 183 -10.92 14.71 17.04
CA LEU A 183 -11.90 14.18 16.09
C LEU A 183 -11.22 13.33 15.00
N ALA A 184 -10.06 13.76 14.50
CA ALA A 184 -9.29 13.01 13.51
C ALA A 184 -8.79 11.67 14.06
N GLU A 185 -8.26 11.67 15.29
CA GLU A 185 -7.85 10.45 16.00
C GLU A 185 -9.03 9.50 16.21
N THR A 186 -10.22 10.03 16.55
CA THR A 186 -11.45 9.23 16.65
C THR A 186 -11.81 8.56 15.33
N ILE A 187 -11.80 9.32 14.22
CA ILE A 187 -12.07 8.78 12.87
C ILE A 187 -11.05 7.70 12.49
N LEU A 188 -9.78 7.89 12.84
CA LEU A 188 -8.72 6.91 12.58
C LEU A 188 -8.80 5.68 13.48
N SER A 189 -9.32 5.82 14.71
CA SER A 189 -9.50 4.69 15.62
C SER A 189 -10.56 3.69 15.15
N ASP A 190 -11.48 4.12 14.28
CA ASP A 190 -12.45 3.26 13.62
C ASP A 190 -11.82 2.43 12.47
N SER A 191 -10.59 2.78 12.04
CA SER A 191 -9.84 2.06 11.01
C SER A 191 -8.84 1.09 11.65
N GLU A 192 -8.78 -0.13 11.11
CA GLU A 192 -7.80 -1.14 11.52
C GLU A 192 -6.38 -0.86 11.01
N THR A 193 -6.25 0.04 10.02
CA THR A 193 -4.95 0.43 9.48
C THR A 193 -4.47 1.74 10.08
N PRO A 194 -3.16 1.85 10.43
CA PRO A 194 -2.59 3.10 10.92
C PRO A 194 -2.77 4.22 9.89
N GLY A 195 -3.39 5.32 10.30
CA GLY A 195 -3.59 6.48 9.44
C GLY A 195 -2.65 7.63 9.74
N ALA A 196 -2.82 8.72 9.00
CA ALA A 196 -2.16 9.99 9.26
C ALA A 196 -3.18 11.14 9.29
N VAL A 197 -2.80 12.26 9.92
CA VAL A 197 -3.59 13.49 9.93
C VAL A 197 -2.84 14.59 9.18
N LEU A 198 -3.52 15.26 8.25
CA LEU A 198 -3.02 16.42 7.53
C LEU A 198 -3.82 17.66 7.94
N PHE A 199 -3.16 18.63 8.54
CA PHE A 199 -3.71 19.96 8.76
C PHE A 199 -3.37 20.88 7.59
N VAL A 200 -4.37 21.59 7.08
CA VAL A 200 -4.21 22.62 6.05
C VAL A 200 -4.65 23.94 6.64
N LEU A 201 -3.69 24.83 6.91
CA LEU A 201 -3.90 26.04 7.72
C LEU A 201 -2.97 27.19 7.34
N ASP A 202 -3.31 28.40 7.74
CA ASP A 202 -2.51 29.62 7.58
C ASP A 202 -1.83 30.06 8.88
N ASP A 203 -2.45 29.81 10.03
CA ASP A 203 -1.88 30.03 11.36
C ASP A 203 -2.32 28.96 12.38
N LEU A 204 -1.68 28.96 13.55
CA LEU A 204 -2.01 28.08 14.67
C LEU A 204 -1.86 28.83 16.01
N ASP A 205 -2.93 28.85 16.80
CA ASP A 205 -2.92 29.43 18.14
C ASP A 205 -1.96 28.65 19.07
N PRO A 206 -1.02 29.33 19.77
CA PRO A 206 -0.06 28.68 20.68
C PRO A 206 -0.70 27.83 21.77
N SER A 207 -1.92 28.14 22.20
CA SER A 207 -2.64 27.35 23.21
C SER A 207 -2.96 25.92 22.74
N GLN A 208 -3.05 25.70 21.42
CA GLN A 208 -3.39 24.42 20.80
C GLN A 208 -2.17 23.51 20.62
N LEU A 209 -0.94 24.04 20.70
CA LEU A 209 0.29 23.30 20.42
C LEU A 209 0.48 22.07 21.32
N ALA A 210 0.07 22.16 22.59
CA ALA A 210 0.24 21.09 23.57
C ALA A 210 -0.46 19.78 23.17
N ALA A 211 -1.53 19.85 22.36
CA ALA A 211 -2.22 18.67 21.86
C ALA A 211 -1.36 17.88 20.86
N PHE A 212 -0.56 18.57 20.06
CA PHE A 212 0.28 17.96 19.02
C PHE A 212 1.58 17.34 19.55
N GLU A 213 2.02 17.71 20.76
CA GLU A 213 3.22 17.14 21.37
C GLU A 213 3.01 15.68 21.83
N ASN A 214 1.78 15.32 22.20
CA ASN A 214 1.44 14.03 22.81
C ASN A 214 0.74 13.04 21.86
N THR A 215 0.54 13.41 20.59
CA THR A 215 -0.15 12.53 19.65
C THR A 215 0.75 11.36 19.22
N THR A 216 0.13 10.18 19.11
CA THR A 216 0.78 8.97 18.58
C THR A 216 0.62 8.84 17.07
N VAL A 217 -0.32 9.58 16.48
CA VAL A 217 -0.62 9.54 15.05
C VAL A 217 0.35 10.47 14.31
N PRO A 218 0.89 10.08 13.14
CA PRO A 218 1.68 10.99 12.32
C PRO A 218 0.87 12.22 11.88
N VAL A 219 1.34 13.41 12.25
CA VAL A 219 0.71 14.69 11.88
C VAL A 219 1.57 15.48 10.89
N PHE A 220 0.92 15.94 9.83
CA PHE A 220 1.49 16.76 8.78
C PHE A 220 0.79 18.12 8.72
N PHE A 221 1.53 19.19 8.44
CA PHE A 221 1.00 20.54 8.26
C PHE A 221 1.32 21.05 6.86
N LEU A 222 0.29 21.36 6.07
CA LEU A 222 0.41 22.11 4.83
C LEU A 222 0.08 23.59 5.12
N THR A 223 1.10 24.45 5.11
CA THR A 223 0.92 25.86 5.45
C THR A 223 0.55 26.69 4.22
N MET A 224 -0.59 27.36 4.26
CA MET A 224 -1.15 28.17 3.18
C MET A 224 -0.70 29.62 3.27
N LEU A 225 0.62 29.83 3.28
CA LEU A 225 1.24 31.15 3.35
C LEU A 225 2.09 31.44 2.10
N PRO A 226 2.30 32.72 1.75
CA PRO A 226 3.21 33.09 0.67
C PRO A 226 4.64 32.60 0.90
N ASN A 227 5.37 32.34 -0.19
CA ASN A 227 6.75 31.85 -0.15
C ASN A 227 7.64 32.68 0.77
N GLY A 228 8.25 32.02 1.77
CA GLY A 228 9.18 32.65 2.72
C GLY A 228 8.57 33.07 4.05
N GLN A 229 7.24 32.97 4.20
CA GLN A 229 6.59 33.05 5.50
C GLN A 229 6.43 31.64 6.09
N ASN A 230 6.66 31.53 7.40
CA ASN A 230 6.51 30.28 8.15
C ASN A 230 5.77 30.56 9.45
N ILE A 231 5.06 29.56 9.94
CA ILE A 231 4.42 29.59 11.26
C ILE A 231 5.49 29.21 12.27
N ALA A 232 6.03 30.19 13.00
CA ALA A 232 7.15 30.00 13.91
C ALA A 232 6.89 28.91 14.96
N GLN A 233 5.65 28.82 15.41
CA GLN A 233 5.12 27.87 16.38
C GLN A 233 5.30 26.41 15.95
N LEU A 234 5.22 26.12 14.65
CA LEU A 234 5.32 24.75 14.15
C LEU A 234 6.77 24.24 14.10
N ASN A 235 7.77 25.13 14.15
CA ASN A 235 9.18 24.72 14.12
C ASN A 235 9.61 24.00 15.40
N ASP A 236 8.90 24.24 16.50
CA ASP A 236 9.22 23.66 17.81
C ASP A 236 8.63 22.24 17.97
N LEU A 237 7.69 21.84 17.10
CA LEU A 237 7.08 20.51 17.11
C LEU A 237 8.04 19.48 16.51
N ARG A 238 8.63 18.63 17.36
CA ARG A 238 9.58 17.58 16.94
C ARG A 238 8.94 16.45 16.13
N THR A 239 7.65 16.22 16.33
CA THR A 239 6.90 15.08 15.79
C THR A 239 6.15 15.44 14.51
N ALA A 240 5.97 16.73 14.24
CA ALA A 240 5.16 17.20 13.13
C ALA A 240 6.01 17.57 11.92
N THR A 241 5.55 17.19 10.74
CA THR A 241 6.23 17.53 9.49
C THR A 241 5.52 18.70 8.82
N VAL A 242 6.23 19.81 8.65
CA VAL A 242 5.70 21.03 8.04
C VAL A 242 6.10 21.09 6.57
N VAL A 243 5.11 21.20 5.69
CA VAL A 243 5.26 21.36 4.24
C VAL A 243 4.75 22.76 3.86
N PRO A 244 5.64 23.67 3.43
CA PRO A 244 5.20 24.96 2.96
C PRO A 244 4.50 24.84 1.61
N PHE A 245 3.50 25.69 1.37
CA PHE A 245 2.83 25.81 0.08
C PHE A 245 3.83 26.02 -1.06
N SER A 246 3.55 25.38 -2.20
CA SER A 246 4.26 25.62 -3.46
C SER A 246 3.30 25.90 -4.61
N ASN A 247 3.70 26.79 -5.52
CA ASN A 247 2.93 27.09 -6.73
C ASN A 247 2.88 25.92 -7.73
N ASP A 248 3.69 24.87 -7.53
CA ASP A 248 3.71 23.65 -8.34
C ASP A 248 3.36 22.41 -7.49
N GLU A 249 3.49 21.21 -8.05
CA GLU A 249 3.12 19.94 -7.38
C GLU A 249 4.17 19.43 -6.37
N ARG A 250 5.24 20.20 -6.08
CA ARG A 250 6.32 19.72 -5.21
C ARG A 250 5.89 19.57 -3.77
N ASP A 251 4.96 20.39 -3.29
CA ASP A 251 4.39 20.30 -1.95
C ASP A 251 3.59 19.01 -1.79
N VAL A 252 2.62 18.76 -2.69
CA VAL A 252 1.81 17.53 -2.72
C VAL A 252 2.70 16.29 -2.84
N SER A 253 3.69 16.31 -3.74
CA SER A 253 4.64 15.19 -3.90
C SER A 253 5.55 14.96 -2.70
N ARG A 254 5.89 16.02 -1.94
CA ARG A 254 6.68 15.87 -0.70
C ARG A 254 5.81 15.28 0.41
N LEU A 255 4.59 15.80 0.53
CA LEU A 255 3.62 15.35 1.51
C LEU A 255 3.28 13.88 1.32
N GLU A 256 3.01 13.46 0.08
CA GLU A 256 2.69 12.07 -0.25
C GLU A 256 3.84 11.12 0.11
N ARG A 257 5.08 11.44 -0.28
CA ARG A 257 6.26 10.64 0.15
C ARG A 257 6.41 10.55 1.66
N GLN A 258 6.11 11.63 2.39
CA GLN A 258 6.24 11.67 3.83
C GLN A 258 5.14 10.87 4.53
N ILE A 259 3.88 11.02 4.10
CA ILE A 259 2.75 10.19 4.54
C ILE A 259 3.07 8.71 4.30
N GLN A 260 3.57 8.39 3.11
CA GLN A 260 3.94 7.03 2.76
C GLN A 260 5.03 6.47 3.66
N SER A 261 6.06 7.26 3.94
CA SER A 261 7.14 6.85 4.84
C SER A 261 6.66 6.61 6.27
N ALA A 262 5.76 7.47 6.78
CA ALA A 262 5.20 7.33 8.11
C ALA A 262 4.29 6.10 8.20
N TYR A 263 3.49 5.85 7.16
CA TYR A 263 2.65 4.67 7.06
C TYR A 263 3.48 3.38 7.04
N THR A 264 4.53 3.32 6.21
CA THR A 264 5.42 2.14 6.18
C THR A 264 6.12 1.91 7.52
N ALA A 265 6.47 2.97 8.25
CA ALA A 265 7.06 2.85 9.57
C ALA A 265 6.05 2.36 10.62
N ALA A 266 4.77 2.74 10.51
CA ALA A 266 3.71 2.25 11.38
C ALA A 266 3.35 0.78 11.09
N LEU A 267 3.51 0.34 9.84
CA LEU A 267 3.30 -1.05 9.41
C LEU A 267 4.44 -2.00 9.82
N ASP A 268 5.66 -1.51 10.08
CA ASP A 268 6.78 -2.39 10.49
C ASP A 268 6.47 -3.16 11.81
N ASP A 269 5.51 -2.69 12.62
CA ASP A 269 5.05 -3.34 13.85
C ASP A 269 3.91 -4.38 13.60
N ASP A 270 3.37 -4.48 12.39
CA ASP A 270 2.27 -5.40 12.05
C ASP A 270 2.78 -6.79 11.67
N ASP A 271 2.54 -7.78 12.55
CA ASP A 271 2.97 -9.18 12.41
C ASP A 271 2.31 -9.94 11.26
N ARG A 272 1.32 -9.35 10.58
CA ARG A 272 0.65 -9.94 9.42
C ARG A 272 1.41 -9.78 8.10
N LEU A 273 2.45 -8.94 8.05
CA LEU A 273 3.17 -8.63 6.82
C LEU A 273 4.32 -9.62 6.53
N ASP A 274 4.45 -10.02 5.26
CA ASP A 274 5.54 -10.87 4.79
C ASP A 274 6.88 -10.15 4.81
N TRP A 275 7.95 -10.87 5.12
CA TRP A 275 9.30 -10.33 5.18
C TRP A 275 9.91 -10.10 3.79
N GLN A 276 10.57 -8.94 3.60
CA GLN A 276 11.19 -8.63 2.31
C GLN A 276 12.59 -9.25 2.18
N ASP A 277 12.79 -10.10 1.18
CA ASP A 277 14.11 -10.66 0.87
C ASP A 277 15.11 -9.57 0.41
N LYS A 278 16.18 -9.35 1.18
CA LYS A 278 17.27 -8.41 0.86
C LYS A 278 18.53 -9.10 0.33
N GLY A 279 18.47 -10.39 0.03
CA GLY A 279 19.60 -11.19 -0.48
C GLY A 279 20.19 -10.66 -1.78
N TRP A 280 19.41 -9.97 -2.61
CA TRP A 280 19.86 -9.34 -3.84
C TRP A 280 20.99 -8.31 -3.63
N LEU A 281 21.09 -7.69 -2.44
CA LEU A 281 22.19 -6.77 -2.11
C LEU A 281 23.56 -7.47 -2.10
N LEU A 282 23.59 -8.76 -1.74
CA LEU A 282 24.80 -9.58 -1.73
C LEU A 282 25.16 -10.12 -3.11
N ALA A 283 24.21 -10.11 -4.07
CA ALA A 283 24.47 -10.52 -5.45
C ALA A 283 25.42 -9.56 -6.18
N TRP A 284 25.34 -8.25 -5.92
CA TRP A 284 26.23 -7.24 -6.52
C TRP A 284 27.71 -7.43 -6.18
N PRO A 285 28.14 -7.53 -4.90
CA PRO A 285 29.53 -7.78 -4.57
C PRO A 285 29.99 -9.17 -5.06
N ALA A 286 29.11 -10.18 -5.04
CA ALA A 286 29.42 -11.48 -5.62
C ALA A 286 29.70 -11.39 -7.13
N ALA A 287 28.87 -10.65 -7.87
CA ALA A 287 29.06 -10.39 -9.30
C ALA A 287 30.38 -9.64 -9.57
N LEU A 288 30.72 -8.62 -8.76
CA LEU A 288 31.98 -7.89 -8.89
C LEU A 288 33.20 -8.82 -8.68
N LEU A 289 33.16 -9.70 -7.68
CA LEU A 289 34.22 -10.69 -7.45
C LEU A 289 34.29 -11.71 -8.59
N SER A 290 33.16 -12.07 -9.19
CA SER A 290 33.11 -12.97 -10.35
C SER A 290 33.79 -12.38 -11.59
N LEU A 291 33.90 -11.05 -11.73
CA LEU A 291 34.63 -10.44 -12.85
C LEU A 291 36.14 -10.73 -12.80
N LEU A 292 36.70 -11.00 -11.63
CA LEU A 292 38.12 -11.38 -11.49
C LEU A 292 38.43 -12.73 -12.14
N TRP A 293 37.41 -13.54 -12.46
CA TRP A 293 37.59 -14.80 -13.20
C TRP A 293 37.99 -14.61 -14.67
N PHE A 294 37.74 -13.45 -15.27
CA PHE A 294 38.21 -13.12 -16.62
C PHE A 294 39.73 -12.88 -16.69
N ARG A 295 40.41 -12.81 -15.53
CA ARG A 295 41.86 -12.64 -15.47
C ARG A 295 42.59 -13.92 -15.88
N ARG A 296 43.49 -13.79 -16.86
CA ARG A 296 44.34 -14.90 -17.36
C ARG A 296 45.11 -15.55 -16.19
N GLY A 297 44.94 -16.86 -16.00
CA GLY A 297 45.53 -17.64 -14.91
C GLY A 297 44.64 -17.88 -13.67
N TRP A 298 43.41 -17.34 -13.66
CA TRP A 298 42.43 -17.52 -12.56
C TRP A 298 41.35 -18.56 -12.88
N VAL A 299 41.48 -19.29 -14.00
CA VAL A 299 40.51 -20.30 -14.44
C VAL A 299 40.58 -21.50 -13.51
N ILE A 300 39.63 -21.60 -12.58
CA ILE A 300 39.35 -22.84 -11.86
C ILE A 300 38.75 -23.79 -12.90
N ARG A 301 39.24 -25.03 -12.99
CA ARG A 301 38.65 -26.05 -13.87
C ARG A 301 37.24 -26.36 -13.35
N LEU A 302 36.26 -25.62 -13.84
CA LEU A 302 34.83 -25.58 -13.48
C LEU A 302 34.06 -26.86 -13.83
N VAL A 303 34.69 -28.03 -13.79
CA VAL A 303 34.02 -29.30 -14.09
C VAL A 303 32.94 -29.64 -13.05
N LEU A 304 32.99 -29.05 -11.84
CA LEU A 304 31.99 -29.26 -10.80
C LEU A 304 30.76 -28.33 -10.89
N LEU A 305 30.80 -27.26 -11.69
CA LEU A 305 29.65 -26.33 -11.79
C LEU A 305 28.60 -26.83 -12.81
N ALA A 306 28.98 -27.78 -13.68
CA ALA A 306 28.06 -28.41 -14.63
C ALA A 306 27.00 -29.32 -13.97
N VAL A 307 27.20 -29.75 -12.72
CA VAL A 307 26.23 -30.60 -12.02
C VAL A 307 25.01 -29.81 -11.53
N PHE A 308 25.15 -28.49 -11.31
CA PHE A 308 24.04 -27.62 -10.90
C PHE A 308 23.09 -27.21 -12.05
N PHE A 309 23.46 -27.49 -13.31
CA PHE A 309 22.64 -27.18 -14.49
C PHE A 309 21.64 -28.28 -14.89
N THR A 310 21.41 -29.27 -14.02
CA THR A 310 20.45 -30.36 -14.28
C THR A 310 19.07 -30.16 -13.63
N ALA A 311 18.80 -28.98 -13.06
CA ALA A 311 17.44 -28.63 -12.66
C ALA A 311 16.61 -28.31 -13.93
N PRO A 312 15.42 -28.91 -14.11
CA PRO A 312 14.53 -28.55 -15.20
C PRO A 312 14.04 -27.12 -14.98
N SER A 313 14.58 -26.17 -15.73
CA SER A 313 14.01 -24.83 -15.85
C SER A 313 12.77 -24.92 -16.75
N GLY A 314 11.64 -24.40 -16.26
CA GLY A 314 10.42 -24.19 -17.05
C GLY A 314 10.65 -23.26 -18.25
N PRO A 315 9.61 -22.96 -19.04
CA PRO A 315 9.74 -22.15 -20.24
C PRO A 315 10.24 -20.74 -19.89
N ALA A 316 11.53 -20.49 -20.09
CA ALA A 316 12.12 -19.17 -19.96
C ALA A 316 11.63 -18.30 -21.13
N LYS A 317 10.80 -17.29 -20.83
CA LYS A 317 10.53 -16.17 -21.74
C LYS A 317 11.57 -15.08 -21.45
N ALA A 318 12.28 -14.62 -22.48
CA ALA A 318 13.24 -13.53 -22.37
C ALA A 318 12.64 -12.27 -22.98
N ASP A 319 12.32 -11.28 -22.14
CA ASP A 319 11.72 -10.01 -22.53
C ASP A 319 12.65 -8.82 -22.18
N GLY A 320 13.85 -8.85 -22.76
CA GLY A 320 14.83 -7.76 -22.70
C GLY A 320 15.90 -7.86 -21.60
N TRP A 321 16.69 -6.79 -21.44
CA TRP A 321 17.85 -6.76 -20.54
C TRP A 321 17.48 -6.66 -19.05
N ARG A 322 16.24 -6.24 -18.73
CA ARG A 322 15.77 -6.09 -17.35
C ARG A 322 15.60 -7.44 -16.65
N ASP A 323 15.26 -8.48 -17.41
CA ASP A 323 15.02 -9.86 -16.93
C ASP A 323 16.30 -10.51 -16.41
N TRP A 324 17.47 -9.97 -16.77
CA TRP A 324 18.76 -10.42 -16.27
C TRP A 324 19.02 -9.95 -14.83
N PHE A 325 18.33 -8.90 -14.39
CA PHE A 325 18.57 -8.25 -13.11
C PHE A 325 17.36 -8.30 -12.17
N LEU A 326 16.15 -8.43 -12.71
CA LEU A 326 14.91 -8.41 -11.95
C LEU A 326 14.12 -9.70 -12.18
N THR A 327 13.63 -10.30 -11.10
CA THR A 327 12.70 -11.44 -11.21
C THR A 327 11.37 -10.99 -11.82
N PRO A 328 10.57 -11.91 -12.40
CA PRO A 328 9.21 -11.61 -12.84
C PRO A 328 8.38 -10.90 -11.76
N ASP A 329 8.41 -11.40 -10.52
CA ASP A 329 7.71 -10.75 -9.39
C ASP A 329 8.23 -9.35 -9.07
N GLN A 330 9.55 -9.09 -9.15
CA GLN A 330 10.09 -7.74 -8.94
C GLN A 330 9.66 -6.77 -10.04
N ARG A 331 9.59 -7.23 -11.28
CA ARG A 331 9.05 -6.44 -12.40
C ARG A 331 7.56 -6.19 -12.23
N GLY A 332 6.81 -7.22 -11.82
CA GLY A 332 5.39 -7.13 -11.45
C GLY A 332 5.16 -6.11 -10.35
N GLN A 333 5.99 -6.12 -9.32
CA GLN A 333 5.95 -5.16 -8.22
C GLN A 333 6.18 -3.71 -8.68
N ILE A 334 7.15 -3.49 -9.57
CA ILE A 334 7.39 -2.17 -10.15
C ILE A 334 6.21 -1.73 -11.02
N ALA A 335 5.57 -2.65 -11.75
CA ALA A 335 4.37 -2.36 -12.53
C ALA A 335 3.18 -2.02 -11.61
N MET A 336 3.03 -2.72 -10.47
CA MET A 336 2.03 -2.41 -9.44
C MET A 336 2.21 -1.00 -8.88
N SER A 337 3.43 -0.62 -8.47
CA SER A 337 3.70 0.73 -7.94
C SER A 337 3.51 1.84 -8.98
N GLN A 338 3.55 1.49 -10.27
CA GLN A 338 3.26 2.40 -11.37
C GLN A 338 1.78 2.37 -11.79
N LYS A 339 0.91 1.70 -11.02
CA LYS A 339 -0.53 1.52 -11.29
C LYS A 339 -0.84 0.82 -12.62
N ARG A 340 0.11 0.05 -13.17
CA ARG A 340 -0.06 -0.76 -14.39
C ARG A 340 -0.50 -2.17 -14.05
N TYR A 341 -1.70 -2.30 -13.48
CA TYR A 341 -2.18 -3.56 -12.88
C TYR A 341 -2.29 -4.73 -13.87
N ALA A 342 -2.80 -4.49 -15.08
CA ALA A 342 -2.89 -5.54 -16.10
C ALA A 342 -1.51 -6.07 -16.51
N GLN A 343 -0.52 -5.18 -16.65
CA GLN A 343 0.86 -5.57 -16.93
C GLN A 343 1.49 -6.31 -15.74
N ALA A 344 1.20 -5.90 -14.51
CA ALA A 344 1.70 -6.57 -13.32
C ALA A 344 1.19 -8.01 -13.23
N ALA A 345 -0.09 -8.25 -13.55
CA ALA A 345 -0.69 -9.59 -13.57
C ALA A 345 -0.02 -10.55 -14.57
N GLU A 346 0.53 -10.02 -15.67
CA GLU A 346 1.29 -10.82 -16.64
C GLU A 346 2.73 -11.12 -16.17
N LEU A 347 3.26 -10.30 -15.26
CA LEU A 347 4.65 -10.37 -14.79
C LEU A 347 4.81 -11.21 -13.51
N PHE A 348 3.80 -11.27 -12.63
CA PHE A 348 3.90 -12.06 -11.41
C PHE A 348 3.90 -13.56 -11.69
N ASP A 349 4.92 -14.23 -11.15
CA ASP A 349 4.98 -15.70 -11.05
C ASP A 349 4.26 -16.17 -9.78
N ASP A 350 4.31 -15.39 -8.69
CA ASP A 350 3.55 -15.68 -7.48
C ASP A 350 2.04 -15.61 -7.76
N PRO A 351 1.28 -16.70 -7.52
CA PRO A 351 -0.13 -16.77 -7.89
C PRO A 351 -1.00 -15.80 -7.09
N TYR A 352 -0.67 -15.53 -5.82
CA TYR A 352 -1.46 -14.60 -5.02
C TYR A 352 -1.30 -13.16 -5.51
N HIS A 353 -0.06 -12.72 -5.74
CA HIS A 353 0.22 -11.40 -6.31
C HIS A 353 -0.37 -11.23 -7.72
N LYS A 354 -0.31 -12.28 -8.54
CA LYS A 354 -0.96 -12.31 -9.85
C LYS A 354 -2.47 -12.11 -9.74
N GLY A 355 -3.15 -12.93 -8.94
CA GLY A 355 -4.60 -12.85 -8.74
C GLY A 355 -5.02 -11.47 -8.22
N TYR A 356 -4.22 -10.88 -7.35
CA TYR A 356 -4.52 -9.55 -6.83
C TYR A 356 -4.27 -8.44 -7.86
N ALA A 357 -3.22 -8.54 -8.66
CA ALA A 357 -3.01 -7.62 -9.77
C ALA A 357 -4.18 -7.66 -10.78
N GLN A 358 -4.74 -8.86 -11.03
CA GLN A 358 -5.95 -9.03 -11.85
C GLN A 358 -7.17 -8.37 -11.19
N LEU A 359 -7.37 -8.55 -9.88
CA LEU A 359 -8.44 -7.90 -9.12
C LEU A 359 -8.38 -6.37 -9.25
N LYS A 360 -7.18 -5.77 -9.10
CA LYS A 360 -6.98 -4.33 -9.27
C LYS A 360 -7.08 -3.86 -10.73
N ALA A 361 -6.80 -4.74 -11.69
CA ALA A 361 -7.00 -4.47 -13.11
C ALA A 361 -8.47 -4.58 -13.57
N GLY A 362 -9.39 -5.01 -12.68
CA GLY A 362 -10.79 -5.25 -13.04
C GLY A 362 -11.05 -6.59 -13.74
N GLN A 363 -10.06 -7.48 -13.77
CA GLN A 363 -10.13 -8.83 -14.33
C GLN A 363 -10.67 -9.79 -13.26
N TYR A 364 -11.91 -9.54 -12.83
CA TYR A 364 -12.52 -10.22 -11.69
C TYR A 364 -12.70 -11.73 -11.88
N PRO A 365 -13.16 -12.24 -13.05
CA PRO A 365 -13.28 -13.67 -13.28
C PRO A 365 -11.92 -14.40 -13.18
N GLU A 366 -10.87 -13.82 -13.78
CA GLU A 366 -9.52 -14.38 -13.77
C GLU A 366 -8.92 -14.35 -12.36
N ALA A 367 -9.10 -13.25 -11.64
CA ALA A 367 -8.65 -13.12 -10.25
C ALA A 367 -9.30 -14.17 -9.35
N ALA A 368 -10.63 -14.33 -9.45
CA ALA A 368 -11.37 -15.32 -8.66
C ALA A 368 -10.88 -16.74 -8.94
N ALA A 369 -10.61 -17.08 -10.21
CA ALA A 369 -10.07 -18.39 -10.58
C ALA A 369 -8.68 -18.64 -9.97
N VAL A 370 -7.78 -17.64 -10.02
CA VAL A 370 -6.43 -17.76 -9.44
C VAL A 370 -6.50 -17.91 -7.92
N PHE A 371 -7.35 -17.14 -7.25
CA PHE A 371 -7.51 -17.24 -5.79
C PHE A 371 -8.15 -18.55 -5.33
N ALA A 372 -9.10 -19.09 -6.10
CA ALA A 372 -9.77 -20.36 -5.79
C ALA A 372 -8.78 -21.55 -5.75
N GLU A 373 -7.66 -21.47 -6.47
CA GLU A 373 -6.61 -22.50 -6.46
C GLU A 373 -5.74 -22.43 -5.18
N LEU A 374 -5.82 -21.34 -4.42
CA LEU A 374 -4.98 -21.10 -3.26
C LEU A 374 -5.68 -21.52 -1.95
N GLY A 375 -4.99 -22.34 -1.16
CA GLY A 375 -5.48 -22.88 0.11
C GLY A 375 -5.39 -21.92 1.31
N THR A 376 -5.06 -20.65 1.11
CA THR A 376 -4.85 -19.67 2.19
C THR A 376 -6.15 -18.94 2.55
N PRO A 377 -6.33 -18.47 3.80
CA PRO A 377 -7.46 -17.62 4.16
C PRO A 377 -7.50 -16.33 3.33
N GLU A 378 -6.34 -15.71 3.08
CA GLU A 378 -6.20 -14.47 2.30
C GLU A 378 -6.71 -14.61 0.87
N ALA A 379 -6.44 -15.75 0.24
CA ALA A 379 -6.92 -16.01 -1.10
C ALA A 379 -8.44 -16.22 -1.13
N ALA A 380 -9.01 -16.97 -0.17
CA ALA A 380 -10.46 -17.16 -0.09
C ALA A 380 -11.20 -15.82 0.10
N PHE A 381 -10.66 -14.92 0.93
CA PHE A 381 -11.21 -13.57 1.07
C PHE A 381 -11.10 -12.76 -0.24
N SER A 382 -9.94 -12.81 -0.89
CA SER A 382 -9.71 -12.10 -2.15
C SER A 382 -10.55 -12.66 -3.31
N GLU A 383 -10.84 -13.96 -3.31
CA GLU A 383 -11.81 -14.60 -4.19
C GLU A 383 -13.21 -14.03 -3.96
N GLY A 384 -13.65 -13.93 -2.70
CA GLY A 384 -14.92 -13.31 -2.34
C GLY A 384 -15.04 -11.87 -2.85
N MET A 385 -13.98 -11.08 -2.66
CA MET A 385 -13.91 -9.71 -3.18
C MET A 385 -14.01 -9.65 -4.71
N ALA A 386 -13.30 -10.53 -5.43
CA ALA A 386 -13.38 -10.62 -6.88
C ALA A 386 -14.81 -10.99 -7.35
N ARG A 387 -15.42 -11.98 -6.70
CA ARG A 387 -16.76 -12.47 -7.04
C ARG A 387 -17.87 -11.44 -6.77
N ILE A 388 -17.83 -10.71 -5.64
CA ILE A 388 -18.78 -9.59 -5.41
C ILE A 388 -18.69 -8.58 -6.57
N ARG A 389 -17.46 -8.18 -6.93
CA ARG A 389 -17.23 -7.18 -7.98
C ARG A 389 -17.71 -7.67 -9.35
N ASN A 390 -17.69 -8.98 -9.57
CA ASN A 390 -18.28 -9.63 -10.74
C ASN A 390 -19.79 -9.91 -10.63
N ARG A 391 -20.45 -9.46 -9.55
CA ARG A 391 -21.88 -9.70 -9.24
C ARG A 391 -22.24 -11.17 -9.00
N GLU A 392 -21.24 -11.99 -8.66
CA GLU A 392 -21.41 -13.38 -8.26
C GLU A 392 -21.61 -13.47 -6.74
N TYR A 393 -22.76 -13.01 -6.25
CA TYR A 393 -22.98 -12.85 -4.80
C TYR A 393 -22.98 -14.18 -4.03
N ARG A 394 -23.63 -15.23 -4.55
CA ARG A 394 -23.64 -16.55 -3.90
C ARG A 394 -22.23 -17.19 -3.85
N PRO A 395 -21.46 -17.24 -4.96
CA PRO A 395 -20.07 -17.67 -4.92
C PRO A 395 -19.20 -16.81 -3.99
N ALA A 396 -19.43 -15.49 -3.91
CA ALA A 396 -18.68 -14.61 -3.02
C ALA A 396 -18.91 -14.95 -1.54
N ILE A 397 -20.18 -15.17 -1.14
CA ILE A 397 -20.56 -15.59 0.21
C ILE A 397 -19.79 -16.86 0.60
N ALA A 398 -19.80 -17.89 -0.25
CA ALA A 398 -19.09 -19.14 0.01
C ALA A 398 -17.57 -18.94 0.19
N ALA A 399 -16.97 -18.02 -0.58
CA ALA A 399 -15.56 -17.70 -0.46
C ALA A 399 -15.23 -16.96 0.86
N PHE A 400 -16.08 -16.03 1.32
CA PHE A 400 -15.92 -15.39 2.63
C PHE A 400 -16.16 -16.35 3.80
N GLU A 401 -17.13 -17.26 3.69
CA GLU A 401 -17.32 -18.35 4.66
C GLU A 401 -16.05 -19.20 4.74
N THR A 402 -15.48 -19.60 3.59
CA THR A 402 -14.22 -20.35 3.54
C THR A 402 -13.06 -19.58 4.17
N ALA A 403 -13.00 -18.26 3.98
CA ALA A 403 -12.00 -17.41 4.62
C ALA A 403 -12.12 -17.43 6.15
N LEU A 404 -13.35 -17.34 6.67
CA LEU A 404 -13.66 -17.37 8.11
C LEU A 404 -13.50 -18.77 8.72
N GLU A 405 -13.75 -19.84 7.96
CA GLU A 405 -13.44 -21.21 8.40
C GLU A 405 -11.94 -21.38 8.64
N ARG A 406 -11.11 -20.83 7.73
CA ARG A 406 -9.64 -20.89 7.82
C ARG A 406 -9.08 -19.92 8.87
N ARG A 407 -9.71 -18.76 9.04
CA ARG A 407 -9.35 -17.74 10.04
C ARG A 407 -10.63 -17.19 10.72
N PRO A 408 -11.06 -17.77 11.84
CA PRO A 408 -12.31 -17.37 12.52
C PRO A 408 -12.30 -15.96 13.10
N ASP A 409 -11.13 -15.46 13.52
CA ASP A 409 -10.96 -14.12 14.07
C ASP A 409 -10.52 -13.14 12.98
N TRP A 410 -11.46 -12.87 12.05
CA TRP A 410 -11.23 -11.96 10.93
C TRP A 410 -12.41 -11.01 10.71
N PRO A 411 -12.42 -9.83 11.37
CA PRO A 411 -13.51 -8.85 11.31
C PRO A 411 -13.90 -8.44 9.88
N GLU A 412 -12.92 -8.16 9.02
CA GLU A 412 -13.12 -7.70 7.66
C GLU A 412 -13.82 -8.77 6.80
N ALA A 413 -13.44 -10.04 6.97
CA ALA A 413 -14.12 -11.15 6.29
C ALA A 413 -15.57 -11.31 6.78
N LYS A 414 -15.81 -11.10 8.07
CA LYS A 414 -17.17 -11.15 8.66
C LYS A 414 -18.05 -10.02 8.14
N GLN A 415 -17.53 -8.79 8.10
CA GLN A 415 -18.26 -7.65 7.58
C GLN A 415 -18.57 -7.81 6.09
N ASN A 416 -17.60 -8.25 5.29
CA ASN A 416 -17.83 -8.47 3.85
C ASN A 416 -18.82 -9.62 3.59
N LEU A 417 -18.82 -10.66 4.42
CA LEU A 417 -19.84 -11.71 4.38
C LEU A 417 -21.24 -11.13 4.64
N GLU A 418 -21.41 -10.34 5.70
CA GLU A 418 -22.69 -9.71 6.06
C GLU A 418 -23.20 -8.79 4.94
N VAL A 419 -22.31 -7.95 4.39
CA VAL A 419 -22.63 -7.08 3.24
C VAL A 419 -23.02 -7.90 2.01
N SER A 420 -22.32 -9.00 1.73
CA SER A 420 -22.64 -9.87 0.58
C SER A 420 -24.03 -10.49 0.69
N ILE A 421 -24.40 -10.94 1.90
CA ILE A 421 -25.72 -11.50 2.19
C ILE A 421 -26.81 -10.44 2.01
N ALA A 422 -26.59 -9.23 2.56
CA ALA A 422 -27.53 -8.12 2.41
C ALA A 422 -27.72 -7.70 0.95
N ILE A 423 -26.65 -7.67 0.14
CA ILE A 423 -26.74 -7.37 -1.29
C ILE A 423 -27.55 -8.46 -2.02
N LEU A 424 -27.31 -9.74 -1.72
CA LEU A 424 -28.06 -10.83 -2.32
C LEU A 424 -29.55 -10.72 -2.01
N GLU A 425 -29.91 -10.49 -0.74
CA GLU A 425 -31.30 -10.32 -0.30
C GLU A 425 -31.96 -9.13 -1.01
N TYR A 426 -31.27 -7.99 -1.12
CA TYR A 426 -31.78 -6.83 -1.84
C TYR A 426 -32.01 -7.11 -3.33
N VAL A 427 -31.07 -7.79 -3.99
CA VAL A 427 -31.20 -8.13 -5.42
C VAL A 427 -32.34 -9.11 -5.66
N GLU A 428 -32.50 -10.12 -4.80
CA GLU A 428 -33.58 -11.10 -4.91
C GLU A 428 -34.95 -10.46 -4.66
N THR A 429 -35.09 -9.68 -3.58
CA THR A 429 -36.34 -8.98 -3.27
C THR A 429 -36.72 -7.94 -4.33
N THR A 430 -35.76 -7.22 -4.91
CA THR A 430 -36.01 -6.26 -5.99
C THR A 430 -36.41 -6.97 -7.28
N ARG A 431 -35.79 -8.12 -7.59
CA ARG A 431 -36.14 -8.93 -8.77
C ARG A 431 -37.54 -9.51 -8.63
N GLU A 432 -37.92 -9.97 -7.44
CA GLU A 432 -39.28 -10.45 -7.13
C GLU A 432 -40.34 -9.33 -7.25
N GLN A 433 -40.00 -8.08 -6.88
CA GLN A 433 -40.90 -6.94 -7.04
C GLN A 433 -41.01 -6.45 -8.49
N SER A 434 -39.96 -6.64 -9.30
CA SER A 434 -39.92 -6.27 -10.72
C SER A 434 -40.62 -7.31 -11.61
N ASP A 435 -40.85 -8.53 -11.12
CA ASP A 435 -41.60 -9.58 -11.82
C ASP A 435 -43.12 -9.39 -11.75
N THR A 436 -43.58 -8.15 -11.51
CA THR A 436 -44.99 -7.74 -11.58
C THR A 436 -45.45 -7.51 -13.02
N GLY A 437 -45.21 -8.50 -13.90
CA GLY A 437 -46.02 -8.73 -15.10
C GLY A 437 -45.86 -7.78 -16.29
N GLU A 438 -44.71 -7.13 -16.48
CA GLU A 438 -44.39 -6.52 -17.78
C GLU A 438 -43.53 -7.48 -18.63
N GLU A 439 -44.07 -7.83 -19.80
CA GLU A 439 -43.51 -8.72 -20.83
C GLU A 439 -41.97 -8.69 -20.91
N ALA A 440 -41.33 -9.73 -20.38
CA ALA A 440 -39.95 -10.05 -20.68
C ALA A 440 -39.84 -10.45 -22.17
N GLY A 441 -39.22 -9.57 -22.95
CA GLY A 441 -38.76 -9.89 -24.29
C GLY A 441 -37.82 -11.10 -24.26
N ILE A 442 -38.29 -12.17 -24.89
CA ILE A 442 -37.61 -13.41 -25.32
C ILE A 442 -36.07 -13.36 -25.21
N GLY A 443 -35.53 -13.75 -24.05
CA GLY A 443 -34.18 -14.27 -23.90
C GLY A 443 -34.28 -15.78 -23.69
N ALA A 444 -33.82 -16.57 -24.66
CA ALA A 444 -33.82 -18.02 -24.54
C ALA A 444 -32.81 -18.46 -23.47
N ASP A 445 -33.22 -19.42 -22.65
CA ASP A 445 -32.45 -20.21 -21.68
C ASP A 445 -32.38 -19.69 -20.23
N ASP A 446 -33.52 -19.41 -19.60
CA ASP A 446 -33.61 -19.42 -18.13
C ASP A 446 -34.73 -20.37 -17.67
N THR A 447 -34.36 -21.38 -16.85
CA THR A 447 -35.31 -22.33 -16.26
C THR A 447 -35.89 -21.73 -14.97
N VAL A 448 -37.17 -21.36 -15.02
CA VAL A 448 -37.93 -20.85 -13.87
C VAL A 448 -38.66 -22.00 -13.17
N PHE A 449 -38.48 -22.12 -11.85
CA PHE A 449 -39.32 -22.98 -11.01
C PHE A 449 -40.49 -22.16 -10.47
N ASP A 450 -41.70 -22.61 -10.79
CA ASP A 450 -42.96 -22.07 -10.27
C ASP A 450 -43.13 -22.45 -8.80
N ASN A 451 -43.24 -21.43 -7.94
CA ASN A 451 -43.66 -21.57 -6.54
C ASN A 451 -44.75 -20.54 -6.25
N GLU A 452 -45.91 -20.67 -6.88
CA GLU A 452 -47.11 -20.00 -6.41
C GLU A 452 -47.98 -20.91 -5.52
N ALA A 453 -48.00 -20.60 -4.22
CA ALA A 453 -49.11 -20.93 -3.34
C ALA A 453 -49.54 -19.69 -2.55
N GLY A 454 -50.48 -18.95 -3.14
CA GLY A 454 -51.36 -18.04 -2.40
C GLY A 454 -50.94 -16.58 -2.35
N ARG A 455 -51.58 -15.77 -3.21
CA ARG A 455 -52.31 -14.54 -2.81
C ARG A 455 -52.96 -13.90 -4.03
N GLY A 456 -54.20 -14.28 -4.31
CA GLY A 456 -55.09 -13.51 -5.16
C GLY A 456 -56.06 -12.71 -4.29
N GLU A 457 -55.91 -11.39 -4.24
CA GLU A 457 -57.02 -10.45 -4.05
C GLU A 457 -56.76 -9.17 -4.88
N ASN A 458 -57.74 -8.83 -5.72
CA ASN A 458 -57.70 -7.63 -6.55
C ASN A 458 -57.89 -6.37 -5.70
N THR A 459 -56.92 -5.47 -5.70
CA THR A 459 -57.11 -4.11 -5.18
C THR A 459 -57.14 -3.12 -6.34
N THR A 460 -58.34 -2.62 -6.65
CA THR A 460 -58.52 -1.53 -7.63
C THR A 460 -58.24 -0.20 -6.93
N ILE A 461 -57.17 0.49 -7.34
CA ILE A 461 -56.88 1.87 -6.90
C ILE A 461 -57.56 2.83 -7.88
N GLN A 462 -58.59 3.55 -7.43
CA GLN A 462 -59.11 4.73 -8.12
C GLN A 462 -58.23 5.94 -7.82
N ALA A 463 -57.65 6.54 -8.87
CA ALA A 463 -56.90 7.77 -8.78
C ALA A 463 -57.83 8.97 -8.43
N PRO A 464 -57.50 9.80 -7.43
CA PRO A 464 -58.15 11.09 -7.26
C PRO A 464 -57.66 12.01 -8.38
N THR A 465 -58.60 12.42 -9.22
CA THR A 465 -58.40 13.53 -10.15
C THR A 465 -58.67 14.81 -9.37
N GLU A 466 -57.66 15.62 -9.08
CA GLU A 466 -57.75 17.09 -9.01
C GLU A 466 -56.41 17.75 -8.61
N GLY A 467 -55.93 18.66 -9.47
CA GLY A 467 -55.48 19.96 -8.99
C GLY A 467 -54.08 20.09 -8.38
N GLY A 468 -53.06 19.49 -8.97
CA GLY A 468 -51.67 19.88 -8.72
C GLY A 468 -50.78 19.26 -9.76
N GLN A 469 -50.13 20.06 -10.60
CA GLN A 469 -49.07 19.54 -11.46
C GLN A 469 -48.00 18.93 -10.54
N ALA A 470 -47.94 17.60 -10.49
CA ALA A 470 -46.84 16.90 -9.86
C ALA A 470 -45.58 17.33 -10.60
N MET A 471 -44.68 18.02 -9.89
CA MET A 471 -43.36 18.34 -10.40
C MET A 471 -42.70 17.05 -10.86
N SER A 472 -42.14 17.04 -12.07
CA SER A 472 -41.37 15.90 -12.57
C SER A 472 -40.17 15.63 -11.65
N ALA A 473 -39.68 14.38 -11.59
CA ALA A 473 -38.51 14.02 -10.78
C ALA A 473 -37.29 14.93 -11.09
N ASP A 474 -37.12 15.32 -12.36
CA ASP A 474 -36.07 16.25 -12.79
C ASP A 474 -36.30 17.69 -12.29
N GLN A 475 -37.55 18.17 -12.22
CA GLN A 475 -37.89 19.46 -11.61
C GLN A 475 -37.81 19.45 -10.09
N TRP A 476 -38.05 18.31 -9.45
CA TRP A 476 -37.87 18.16 -8.00
C TRP A 476 -36.38 18.15 -7.64
N ILE A 477 -35.54 17.44 -8.41
CA ILE A 477 -34.08 17.43 -8.25
C ILE A 477 -33.48 18.82 -8.48
N SER A 478 -33.97 19.60 -9.45
CA SER A 478 -33.53 21.00 -9.63
C SER A 478 -34.04 21.96 -8.56
N THR A 479 -34.99 21.55 -7.72
CA THR A 479 -35.49 22.36 -6.59
C THR A 479 -34.85 21.93 -5.26
N ILE A 480 -34.15 20.78 -5.25
CA ILE A 480 -33.19 20.37 -4.21
C ILE A 480 -31.79 20.92 -4.57
N ASP A 481 -31.73 22.09 -5.20
CA ASP A 481 -30.51 22.89 -5.29
C ASP A 481 -30.30 23.58 -3.93
N THR A 482 -30.21 22.79 -2.85
CA THR A 482 -29.59 23.27 -1.63
C THR A 482 -28.12 23.41 -1.97
N ASP A 483 -27.65 24.65 -2.08
CA ASP A 483 -26.23 24.96 -2.11
C ASP A 483 -25.54 24.08 -1.06
N MET A 484 -24.49 23.35 -1.45
CA MET A 484 -23.78 22.44 -0.54
C MET A 484 -23.34 23.17 0.74
N GLN A 485 -23.10 24.48 0.64
CA GLN A 485 -22.84 25.36 1.79
C GLN A 485 -23.99 25.36 2.80
N ASP A 486 -25.24 25.49 2.35
CA ASP A 486 -26.42 25.50 3.22
C ASP A 486 -26.67 24.14 3.88
N PHE A 487 -26.45 23.06 3.13
CA PHE A 487 -26.52 21.70 3.68
C PHE A 487 -25.50 21.51 4.81
N LEU A 488 -24.23 21.81 4.54
CA LEU A 488 -23.15 21.69 5.53
C LEU A 488 -23.39 22.58 6.74
N ARG A 489 -23.86 23.82 6.52
CA ARG A 489 -24.11 24.78 7.58
C ARG A 489 -25.19 24.29 8.54
N ASN A 490 -26.32 23.84 8.01
CA ASN A 490 -27.40 23.30 8.82
C ASN A 490 -26.96 22.06 9.59
N ARG A 491 -26.19 21.17 8.96
CA ARG A 491 -25.65 19.98 9.62
C ARG A 491 -24.68 20.33 10.75
N PHE A 492 -23.72 21.23 10.53
CA PHE A 492 -22.75 21.62 11.55
C PHE A 492 -23.42 22.36 12.73
N LEU A 493 -24.44 23.17 12.44
CA LEU A 493 -25.24 23.81 13.48
C LEU A 493 -25.95 22.79 14.38
N LEU A 494 -26.53 21.73 13.80
CA LEU A 494 -27.17 20.66 14.56
C LEU A 494 -26.15 19.86 15.36
N GLU A 495 -25.04 19.43 14.75
CA GLU A 495 -23.96 18.70 15.43
C GLU A 495 -23.39 19.51 16.62
N ASN A 496 -23.20 20.82 16.45
CA ASN A 496 -22.72 21.69 17.53
C ASN A 496 -23.74 21.85 18.67
N GLN A 497 -25.06 21.79 18.38
CA GLN A 497 -26.09 21.82 19.41
C GLN A 497 -26.13 20.52 20.22
N GLU A 498 -25.97 19.38 19.55
CA GLU A 498 -25.92 18.06 20.20
C GLU A 498 -24.70 17.93 21.13
N GLN A 499 -23.55 18.48 20.75
CA GLN A 499 -22.33 18.46 21.58
C GLN A 499 -22.41 19.37 22.83
N GLN A 500 -23.35 20.31 22.87
CA GLN A 500 -23.53 21.24 24.00
C GLN A 500 -24.56 20.76 25.03
N GLN A 501 -25.33 19.73 24.72
CA GLN A 501 -26.28 19.07 25.64
C GLN A 501 -25.59 17.94 26.39
#